data_AF-A0A212DCZ2-F1
#
_entry.id   AF-A0A212DCZ2-F1
#
_cell.length_a   1.000
_cell.length_b   1.000
_cell.length_c   1.000
_cell.angle_alpha   90.00
_cell.angle_beta   90.00
_cell.angle_gamma   90.00
#
_symmetry.space_group_name_H-M   'P 1'
#
loop_
_entity.id
_entity.type
_entity.pdbx_description
1 polymer ?
#
loop_
_entity_poly.entity_id
_entity_poly.type
_entity_poly.pdbx_seq_one_letter_code
_entity_poly.pdbx_strand_id
1 'polypeptide(L)'
;RRFLYIVNLDAPFEGHRKISRQSKWDIGAVQWNPHDSFAHYFAASSNQRVDLYKWKDGSGEVGTTLHGHTRVVSDLDWAVFEPDLLVTSSVDTYIYIWDIK
;
A
#
# COMPACT_ATOMS: atom_id res chain seq x y z
N ARG A 1 9.65 -15.17 -6.75
CA ARG A 1 8.64 -14.14 -7.10
C ARG A 1 7.96 -13.71 -5.81
N ARG A 2 7.82 -12.41 -5.55
CA ARG A 2 7.18 -11.89 -4.32
C ARG A 2 5.73 -11.52 -4.63
N PHE A 3 4.83 -11.80 -3.70
CA PHE A 3 3.39 -11.60 -3.86
C PHE A 3 2.82 -10.93 -2.61
N LEU A 4 1.70 -10.24 -2.77
CA LEU A 4 0.77 -10.00 -1.66
C LEU A 4 -0.31 -11.07 -1.70
N TYR A 5 -0.79 -11.43 -0.52
CA TYR A 5 -1.86 -12.38 -0.35
C TYR A 5 -3.02 -11.69 0.36
N ILE A 6 -4.21 -11.82 -0.21
CA ILE A 6 -5.46 -11.36 0.40
C ILE A 6 -6.26 -12.59 0.76
N VAL A 7 -6.64 -12.68 2.04
CA VAL A 7 -7.42 -13.77 2.60
C VAL A 7 -8.77 -13.20 3.00
N ASN A 8 -9.85 -13.80 2.49
CA ASN A 8 -11.18 -13.48 2.97
C ASN A 8 -11.38 -14.14 4.34
N LEU A 9 -11.59 -13.33 5.39
CA LEU A 9 -11.77 -13.86 6.74
C LEU A 9 -13.17 -14.41 7.00
N ASP A 10 -14.17 -14.04 6.18
CA ASP A 10 -15.51 -14.64 6.24
C ASP A 10 -15.51 -16.06 5.65
N ALA A 11 -14.56 -16.35 4.76
CA ALA A 11 -14.42 -17.64 4.10
C ALA A 11 -12.93 -18.05 3.97
N PRO A 12 -12.23 -18.30 5.09
CA PRO A 12 -10.77 -18.50 5.11
C PRO A 12 -10.32 -19.76 4.35
N PHE A 13 -11.24 -20.70 4.11
CA PHE A 13 -10.99 -21.95 3.39
C PHE A 13 -11.07 -21.80 1.86
N GLU A 14 -11.59 -20.68 1.32
CA GLU A 14 -11.65 -20.42 -0.13
C GLU A 14 -10.29 -20.11 -0.77
N GLY A 15 -9.22 -20.15 0.04
CA GLY A 15 -7.86 -19.87 -0.38
C GLY A 15 -7.57 -18.37 -0.48
N HIS A 16 -6.32 -18.06 -0.76
CA HIS A 16 -5.85 -16.68 -0.89
C HIS A 16 -5.93 -16.19 -2.33
N ARG A 17 -6.21 -14.90 -2.50
CA ARG A 17 -5.98 -14.18 -3.75
C ARG A 17 -4.56 -13.63 -3.75
N LYS A 18 -3.91 -13.64 -4.91
CA LYS A 18 -2.50 -13.22 -5.05
C LYS A 18 -2.39 -11.99 -5.92
N ILE A 19 -1.57 -11.02 -5.49
CA ILE A 19 -1.19 -9.87 -6.28
C ILE A 19 0.31 -9.97 -6.56
N SER A 20 0.69 -9.98 -7.84
CA SER A 20 2.09 -10.07 -8.24
C SER A 20 2.79 -8.74 -7.98
N ARG A 21 3.95 -8.78 -7.31
CA ARG A 21 4.75 -7.59 -7.06
C ARG A 21 5.95 -7.52 -7.99
N GLN A 22 6.15 -6.37 -8.61
CA GLN A 22 7.35 -6.04 -9.37
C GLN A 22 8.40 -5.38 -8.46
N SER A 23 8.84 -6.09 -7.42
CA SER A 23 9.87 -5.61 -6.50
C SER A 23 10.76 -6.75 -6.01
N LYS A 24 12.06 -6.44 -5.88
CA LYS A 24 13.06 -7.32 -5.26
C LYS A 24 13.20 -7.08 -3.75
N TRP A 25 12.39 -6.20 -3.19
CA TRP A 25 12.45 -5.83 -1.77
C TRP A 25 11.23 -6.35 -1.01
N ASP A 26 11.45 -6.64 0.25
CA ASP A 26 10.40 -7.04 1.17
C ASP A 26 9.49 -5.84 1.49
N ILE A 27 8.32 -6.15 2.04
CA ILE A 27 7.34 -5.14 2.45
C ILE A 27 7.74 -4.59 3.81
N GLY A 28 7.74 -3.27 3.96
CA GLY A 28 7.93 -2.60 5.25
C GLY A 28 6.61 -2.48 6.01
N ALA A 29 5.66 -1.77 5.41
CA ALA A 29 4.34 -1.48 5.97
C ALA A 29 3.25 -1.64 4.90
N VAL A 30 2.03 -1.97 5.34
CA VAL A 30 0.83 -2.03 4.51
C VAL A 30 -0.31 -1.41 5.29
N GLN A 31 -1.03 -0.46 4.68
CA GLN A 31 -2.23 0.14 5.27
C GLN A 31 -3.35 0.24 4.25
N TRP A 32 -4.52 -0.24 4.62
CA TRP A 32 -5.76 0.02 3.89
C TRP A 32 -6.21 1.45 4.11
N ASN A 33 -6.75 2.07 3.08
CA ASN A 33 -7.37 3.38 3.24
C ASN A 33 -8.62 3.22 4.13
N PRO A 34 -8.72 3.96 5.25
CA PRO A 34 -9.79 3.77 6.23
C PRO A 34 -11.11 4.41 5.82
N HIS A 35 -11.14 5.20 4.75
CA HIS A 35 -12.32 5.92 4.31
C HIS A 35 -13.18 5.08 3.38
N ASP A 36 -14.48 4.98 3.64
CA ASP A 36 -15.41 4.18 2.82
C ASP A 36 -15.37 4.52 1.33
N SER A 37 -15.18 5.81 0.98
CA SER A 37 -15.07 6.29 -0.40
C SER A 37 -13.83 5.75 -1.14
N PHE A 38 -12.79 5.37 -0.40
CA PHE A 38 -11.51 4.87 -0.93
C PHE A 38 -11.12 3.50 -0.33
N ALA A 39 -12.03 2.77 0.32
CA ALA A 39 -11.74 1.49 0.99
C ALA A 39 -11.20 0.40 0.07
N HIS A 40 -11.34 0.58 -1.25
CA HIS A 40 -10.76 -0.28 -2.28
C HIS A 40 -9.27 0.02 -2.56
N TYR A 41 -8.68 1.02 -1.90
CA TYR A 41 -7.26 1.35 -2.00
C TYR A 41 -6.50 0.88 -0.77
N PHE A 42 -5.26 0.43 -1.00
CA PHE A 42 -4.29 0.22 0.05
C PHE A 42 -2.88 0.58 -0.43
N ALA A 43 -2.03 0.99 0.49
CA ALA A 43 -0.64 1.35 0.24
C ALA A 43 0.28 0.27 0.80
N ALA A 44 1.36 -0.04 0.09
CA ALA A 44 2.39 -0.95 0.59
C ALA A 44 3.80 -0.41 0.28
N SER A 45 4.62 -0.23 1.31
CA SER A 45 6.00 0.22 1.14
C SER A 45 6.94 -0.93 0.79
N SER A 46 7.91 -0.63 -0.08
CA SER A 46 9.05 -1.54 -0.29
C SER A 46 10.31 -0.77 -0.64
N ASN A 47 11.34 -0.89 0.20
CA ASN A 47 12.55 -0.09 0.10
C ASN A 47 12.21 1.42 0.08
N GLN A 48 12.57 2.15 -0.99
CA GLN A 48 12.46 3.61 -1.10
C GLN A 48 11.13 4.10 -1.71
N ARG A 49 10.20 3.19 -2.00
CA ARG A 49 8.96 3.51 -2.72
C ARG A 49 7.73 2.95 -2.01
N VAL A 50 6.58 3.54 -2.32
CA VAL A 50 5.26 3.04 -1.89
C VAL A 50 4.42 2.75 -3.12
N ASP A 51 3.94 1.52 -3.23
CA ASP A 51 3.04 1.11 -4.30
C ASP A 51 1.59 1.26 -3.79
N LEU A 52 0.73 1.99 -4.52
CA LEU A 52 -0.71 2.10 -4.29
C LEU A 52 -1.44 1.03 -5.10
N TYR A 53 -2.22 0.23 -4.41
CA TYR A 53 -2.99 -0.86 -4.99
C TYR A 53 -4.48 -0.54 -4.94
N LYS A 54 -5.17 -0.99 -5.99
CA LYS A 54 -6.62 -1.01 -6.06
C LYS A 54 -7.10 -2.45 -5.98
N TRP A 55 -7.94 -2.75 -5.00
CA TRP A 55 -8.58 -4.04 -4.79
C TRP A 55 -10.07 -3.94 -5.13
N LYS A 56 -10.46 -4.59 -6.22
CA LYS A 56 -11.86 -4.62 -6.65
C LYS A 56 -12.19 -5.95 -7.32
N ASP A 57 -13.41 -6.44 -7.06
CA ASP A 57 -13.96 -7.63 -7.71
C ASP A 57 -13.07 -8.89 -7.61
N GLY A 58 -12.38 -9.04 -6.47
CA GLY A 58 -11.49 -10.18 -6.21
C GLY A 58 -10.14 -10.12 -6.91
N SER A 59 -9.79 -8.97 -7.50
CA SER A 59 -8.52 -8.71 -8.17
C SER A 59 -7.82 -7.48 -7.61
N GLY A 60 -6.49 -7.51 -7.61
CA GLY A 60 -5.67 -6.40 -7.14
C GLY A 60 -4.69 -5.98 -8.20
N GLU A 61 -4.66 -4.69 -8.50
CA GLU A 61 -3.76 -4.07 -9.46
C GLU A 61 -2.94 -2.97 -8.79
N VAL A 62 -1.68 -2.80 -9.24
CA VAL A 62 -0.88 -1.62 -8.91
C VAL A 62 -1.37 -0.49 -9.80
N GLY A 63 -1.80 0.61 -9.18
CA GLY A 63 -2.13 1.84 -9.89
C GLY A 63 -0.90 2.73 -10.03
N THR A 64 -0.45 3.29 -8.90
CA THR A 64 0.59 4.32 -8.86
C THR A 64 1.70 3.92 -7.91
N THR A 65 2.95 4.23 -8.27
CA THR A 65 4.10 4.08 -7.37
C THR A 65 4.66 5.46 -7.00
N LEU A 66 4.67 5.74 -5.70
CA LEU A 66 5.20 6.95 -5.11
C LEU A 66 6.72 6.82 -4.93
N HIS A 67 7.45 7.77 -5.52
CA HIS A 67 8.91 7.85 -5.45
C HIS A 67 9.31 9.22 -4.90
N GLY A 68 10.23 9.24 -3.94
CA GLY A 68 10.76 10.49 -3.39
C GLY A 68 11.75 10.24 -2.27
N HIS A 69 11.50 9.23 -1.44
CA HIS A 69 12.45 8.82 -0.41
C HIS A 69 13.75 8.31 -1.02
N THR A 70 14.86 8.60 -0.35
CA THR A 70 16.21 8.20 -0.77
C THR A 70 16.74 7.02 0.05
N ARG A 71 16.02 6.66 1.12
CA ARG A 71 16.27 5.47 1.95
C ARG A 71 14.96 4.72 2.21
N VAL A 72 15.08 3.64 2.98
CA VAL A 72 13.96 2.74 3.28
C VAL A 72 12.84 3.52 3.98
N VAL A 73 11.64 3.41 3.43
CA VAL A 73 10.39 3.85 4.06
C VAL A 73 10.17 2.99 5.30
N SER A 74 10.14 3.62 6.47
CA SER A 74 9.95 2.96 7.76
C SER A 74 8.49 2.70 8.06
N ASP A 75 7.61 3.64 7.70
CA ASP A 75 6.18 3.53 7.97
C ASP A 75 5.34 4.41 7.04
N LEU A 76 4.04 4.16 6.99
CA LEU A 76 3.04 4.93 6.25
C LEU A 76 1.69 4.92 6.97
N ASP A 77 0.92 6.00 6.84
CA ASP A 77 -0.43 6.09 7.39
C ASP A 77 -1.33 7.02 6.55
N TRP A 78 -2.63 6.74 6.52
CA TRP A 78 -3.60 7.55 5.80
C TRP A 78 -4.10 8.71 6.68
N ALA A 79 -4.34 9.88 6.10
CA ALA A 79 -4.90 10.97 6.87
C ALA A 79 -6.31 10.62 7.38
N VAL A 80 -6.58 10.97 8.63
CA VAL A 80 -7.84 10.61 9.30
C VAL A 80 -9.06 11.30 8.68
N PHE A 81 -8.89 12.51 8.14
CA PHE A 81 -10.01 13.33 7.64
C PHE A 81 -10.03 13.46 6.11
N GLU A 82 -8.87 13.36 5.45
CA GLU A 82 -8.75 13.55 4.01
C GLU A 82 -8.41 12.21 3.34
N PRO A 83 -9.32 11.63 2.55
CA PRO A 83 -9.15 10.28 2.01
C PRO A 83 -8.06 10.15 0.94
N ASP A 84 -7.65 11.26 0.34
CA ASP A 84 -6.64 11.37 -0.71
C ASP A 84 -5.25 11.75 -0.20
N LEU A 85 -5.06 11.83 1.12
CA LEU A 85 -3.76 12.13 1.72
C LEU A 85 -3.14 10.91 2.40
N LEU A 86 -1.89 10.63 2.05
CA LEU A 86 -1.05 9.59 2.64
C LEU A 86 0.22 10.22 3.19
N VAL A 87 0.63 9.86 4.41
CA VAL A 87 1.92 10.24 4.98
C VAL A 87 2.89 9.07 4.95
N THR A 88 4.16 9.32 4.65
CA THR A 88 5.24 8.33 4.73
C THR A 88 6.42 8.87 5.52
N SER A 89 7.04 8.02 6.32
CA SER A 89 8.28 8.29 7.04
C SER A 89 9.42 7.40 6.52
N SER A 90 10.66 7.88 6.60
CA SER A 90 11.81 7.14 6.09
C SER A 90 13.06 7.37 6.92
N VAL A 91 13.98 6.41 6.80
CA VAL A 91 15.33 6.48 7.37
C VAL A 91 16.16 7.61 6.74
N ASP A 92 15.69 8.22 5.65
CA ASP A 92 16.29 9.43 5.06
C ASP A 92 16.02 10.71 5.84
N THR A 93 15.34 10.62 6.99
CA THR A 93 14.99 11.74 7.89
C THR A 93 13.90 12.66 7.37
N TYR A 94 13.28 12.35 6.23
CA TYR A 94 12.15 13.09 5.69
C TYR A 94 10.82 12.40 5.95
N ILE A 95 9.79 13.23 5.99
CA ILE A 95 8.39 12.84 5.91
C ILE A 95 7.83 13.44 4.63
N TYR A 96 7.09 12.64 3.86
CA TYR A 96 6.33 13.14 2.73
C TYR A 96 4.85 12.99 2.98
N ILE A 97 4.10 14.01 2.56
CA ILE A 97 2.65 13.98 2.45
C ILE A 97 2.33 13.90 0.96
N TRP A 98 1.63 12.86 0.57
CA TRP A 98 1.26 12.57 -0.81
C TRP A 98 -0.21 12.90 -1.01
N ASP A 99 -0.49 13.73 -2.00
CA ASP A 99 -1.82 13.85 -2.59
C ASP A 99 -1.95 12.79 -3.69
N ILE A 100 -2.90 11.87 -3.52
CA ILE A 100 -3.09 10.69 -4.37
C ILE A 100 -4.30 10.78 -5.31
N LYS A 101 -4.84 11.99 -5.49
CA LYS A 101 -5.99 12.27 -6.35
C LYS A 101 -5.73 12.06 -7.85
#